data_AF-A0A416MLU0-F1
#
_entry.id   AF-A0A416MLU0-F1
#
_cell.length_a   1.000
_cell.length_b   1.000
_cell.length_c   1.000
_cell.angle_alpha   90.00
_cell.angle_beta   90.00
_cell.angle_gamma   90.00
#
_symmetry.space_group_name_H-M   'P 1'
#
loop_
_entity.id
_entity.type
_entity.pdbx_description
1 polymer ?
#
loop_
_entity_poly.entity_id
_entity_poly.type
_entity_poly.pdbx_seq_one_letter_code
_entity_poly.pdbx_strand_id
1 'polypeptide(L)'
;MMSFVKTFSRYFFVFLCGGADKKNIRNKIRSLLEAKELQVLYPEDLFMDMLNRDKKTDLLEYENLLADNSDVVCIICESMGSAVELGAFIQNSKLEQKIIVCINQKFARDKSFIMMGPVKHLKKINKTSVLLYKEDKPELLGAELIKKFQRLQRLAEKGNTLQSFDNISSYIVLIPIIVYFFVN
;
A
#
# COMPACT_ATOMS: atom_id res chain seq x y z
N MET A 1 -8.84 -3.22 -34.68
CA MET A 1 -7.50 -3.39 -34.07
C MET A 1 -7.07 -2.18 -33.22
N MET A 2 -7.50 -0.96 -33.54
CA MET A 2 -7.16 0.27 -32.80
C MET A 2 -7.94 0.50 -31.49
N SER A 3 -8.94 -0.33 -31.15
CA SER A 3 -9.76 -0.16 -29.93
C SER A 3 -9.30 -0.97 -28.72
N PHE A 4 -8.42 -1.97 -28.88
CA PHE A 4 -7.90 -2.76 -27.76
C PHE A 4 -6.73 -2.11 -27.03
N VAL A 5 -6.02 -1.18 -27.68
CA VAL A 5 -4.81 -0.54 -27.15
C VAL A 5 -5.13 0.48 -26.04
N LYS A 6 -6.39 0.92 -25.91
CA LYS A 6 -6.79 1.97 -24.95
C LYS A 6 -7.36 1.47 -23.62
N THR A 7 -7.45 0.16 -23.38
CA THR A 7 -8.26 -0.38 -22.27
C THR A 7 -7.45 -1.07 -21.16
N PHE A 8 -6.12 -0.97 -21.15
CA PHE A 8 -5.33 -1.38 -19.99
C PHE A 8 -5.06 -0.17 -19.09
N SER A 9 -6.07 0.22 -18.31
CA SER A 9 -5.82 1.06 -17.14
C SER A 9 -4.88 0.30 -16.22
N ARG A 10 -3.74 0.88 -15.86
CA ARG A 10 -2.82 0.28 -14.89
C ARG A 10 -3.53 0.23 -13.55
N TYR A 11 -3.75 -0.96 -13.02
CA TYR A 11 -4.19 -1.13 -11.64
C TYR A 11 -3.18 -0.45 -10.71
N PHE A 12 -3.69 0.36 -9.78
CA PHE A 12 -2.88 1.01 -8.75
C PHE A 12 -3.00 0.21 -7.46
N PHE A 13 -1.90 -0.45 -7.08
CA PHE A 13 -1.82 -1.35 -5.94
C PHE A 13 -1.37 -0.60 -4.69
N VAL A 14 -2.24 -0.59 -3.68
CA VAL A 14 -1.99 -0.04 -2.36
C VAL A 14 -1.69 -1.20 -1.42
N PHE A 15 -0.47 -1.31 -0.91
CA PHE A 15 -0.21 -2.18 0.24
C PHE A 15 -0.61 -1.41 1.51
N LEU A 16 -1.72 -1.82 2.15
CA LEU A 16 -2.31 -1.11 3.28
C LEU A 16 -2.00 -1.80 4.61
N CYS A 17 -1.12 -1.20 5.39
CA CYS A 17 -0.70 -1.68 6.69
C CYS A 17 -1.39 -0.91 7.83
N GLY A 18 -1.52 -1.53 9.00
CA GLY A 18 -2.22 -0.94 10.15
C GLY A 18 -2.73 -1.99 11.15
N GLY A 19 -3.58 -1.57 12.09
CA GLY A 19 -4.07 -2.49 13.12
C GLY A 19 -5.10 -3.50 12.60
N ALA A 20 -5.01 -4.73 13.11
CA ALA A 20 -5.87 -5.85 12.72
C ALA A 20 -7.22 -5.90 13.47
N ASP A 21 -7.42 -5.11 14.54
CA ASP A 21 -8.69 -5.07 15.25
C ASP A 21 -9.77 -4.41 14.37
N LYS A 22 -11.01 -4.91 14.42
CA LYS A 22 -12.17 -4.30 13.74
C LYS A 22 -12.35 -2.82 14.08
N LYS A 23 -11.93 -2.38 15.27
CA LYS A 23 -12.00 -0.99 15.73
C LYS A 23 -10.94 -0.08 15.09
N ASN A 24 -9.90 -0.64 14.48
CA ASN A 24 -8.84 0.13 13.85
C ASN A 24 -9.34 0.91 12.64
N ILE A 25 -8.72 2.08 12.44
CA ILE A 25 -9.06 2.97 11.35
C ILE A 25 -8.72 2.36 9.99
N ARG A 26 -7.71 1.48 9.92
CA ARG A 26 -7.35 0.72 8.72
C ARG A 26 -8.55 0.11 8.02
N ASN A 27 -9.45 -0.53 8.76
CA ASN A 27 -10.60 -1.21 8.15
C ASN A 27 -11.60 -0.23 7.53
N LYS A 28 -11.79 0.95 8.13
CA LYS A 28 -12.62 2.00 7.53
C LYS A 28 -11.95 2.58 6.28
N ILE A 29 -10.64 2.81 6.34
CA ILE A 29 -9.87 3.31 5.19
C ILE A 29 -9.91 2.29 4.05
N ARG A 30 -9.74 1.00 4.32
CA ARG A 30 -9.91 -0.10 3.36
C ARG A 30 -11.20 0.06 2.57
N SER A 31 -12.35 0.10 3.25
CA SER A 31 -13.65 0.21 2.57
C SER A 31 -13.78 1.47 1.72
N LEU A 32 -13.21 2.60 2.16
CA LEU A 32 -13.23 3.85 1.40
C LEU A 32 -12.35 3.78 0.14
N LEU A 33 -11.19 3.12 0.21
CA LEU A 33 -10.29 2.93 -0.93
C LEU A 33 -10.90 1.95 -1.95
N GLU A 34 -11.43 0.82 -1.49
CA GLU A 34 -12.07 -0.18 -2.34
C GLU A 34 -13.31 0.39 -3.04
N ALA A 35 -14.09 1.26 -2.38
CA ALA A 35 -15.21 1.98 -3.00
C ALA A 35 -14.79 2.96 -4.12
N LYS A 36 -13.49 3.18 -4.33
CA LYS A 36 -12.91 3.96 -5.43
C LYS A 36 -12.11 3.10 -6.41
N GLU A 37 -12.34 1.79 -6.41
CA GLU A 37 -11.73 0.81 -7.32
C GLU A 37 -10.18 0.75 -7.22
N LEU A 38 -9.62 1.25 -6.12
CA LEU A 38 -8.20 1.07 -5.81
C LEU A 38 -7.96 -0.38 -5.35
N GLN A 39 -6.91 -1.00 -5.88
CA GLN A 39 -6.57 -2.38 -5.56
C GLN A 39 -5.77 -2.41 -4.25
N VAL A 40 -6.36 -2.92 -3.18
CA VAL A 40 -5.69 -2.97 -1.88
C VAL A 40 -5.18 -4.40 -1.62
N LEU A 41 -3.88 -4.51 -1.31
CA LEU A 41 -3.20 -5.78 -1.06
C LEU A 41 -3.07 -6.02 0.45
N TYR A 42 -3.32 -7.26 0.87
CA TYR A 42 -3.18 -7.71 2.26
C TYR A 42 -2.38 -9.03 2.34
N PRO A 43 -1.40 -9.13 3.24
CA PRO A 43 -0.72 -10.38 3.53
C PRO A 43 -1.72 -11.43 4.03
N GLU A 44 -2.70 -11.01 4.84
CA GLU A 44 -3.65 -11.92 5.47
C GLU A 44 -4.56 -12.60 4.44
N ASP A 45 -4.96 -11.86 3.40
CA ASP A 45 -5.88 -12.36 2.36
C ASP A 45 -5.14 -13.18 1.29
N LEU A 46 -3.84 -12.93 1.08
CA LEU A 46 -3.08 -13.52 -0.04
C LEU A 46 -2.17 -14.69 0.37
N PHE A 47 -1.65 -14.69 1.61
CA PHE A 47 -0.55 -15.59 1.99
C PHE A 47 -0.78 -16.38 3.28
N MET A 48 -1.88 -16.22 4.01
CA MET A 48 -2.10 -16.97 5.27
C MET A 48 -2.17 -18.48 5.04
N ASP A 49 -2.82 -18.91 3.96
CA ASP A 49 -2.85 -20.32 3.59
C ASP A 49 -1.48 -20.86 3.20
N MET A 50 -0.59 -20.02 2.64
CA MET A 50 0.78 -20.40 2.30
C MET A 50 1.66 -20.46 3.54
N LEU A 51 1.58 -19.48 4.44
CA LEU A 51 2.26 -19.47 5.75
C LEU A 51 1.91 -20.69 6.60
N ASN A 52 0.65 -21.12 6.56
CA ASN A 52 0.20 -22.31 7.27
C ASN A 52 0.78 -23.61 6.68
N ARG A 53 1.17 -23.61 5.40
CA ARG A 53 1.67 -24.79 4.67
C ARG A 53 3.20 -24.86 4.62
N ASP A 54 3.86 -23.72 4.47
CA ASP A 54 5.31 -23.62 4.38
C ASP A 54 5.89 -22.90 5.60
N LYS A 55 6.45 -23.69 6.52
CA LYS A 55 7.06 -23.20 7.76
C LYS A 55 8.42 -22.52 7.57
N LYS A 56 8.97 -22.49 6.36
CA LYS A 56 10.30 -21.90 6.09
C LYS A 56 10.23 -20.42 5.78
N THR A 57 9.14 -19.98 5.17
CA THR A 57 8.94 -18.58 4.75
C THR A 57 8.30 -17.82 5.92
N ASP A 58 8.93 -16.73 6.37
CA ASP A 58 8.38 -15.90 7.44
C ASP A 58 7.46 -14.79 6.92
N LEU A 59 6.70 -14.15 7.81
CA LEU A 59 5.77 -13.09 7.46
C LEU A 59 6.48 -11.87 6.84
N LEU A 60 7.73 -11.62 7.25
CA LEU A 60 8.51 -10.48 6.80
C LEU A 60 8.90 -10.63 5.33
N GLU A 61 9.17 -11.85 4.85
CA GLU A 61 9.42 -12.12 3.43
C GLU A 61 8.19 -11.78 2.56
N TYR A 62 6.98 -12.18 2.98
CA TYR A 62 5.75 -11.84 2.26
C TYR A 62 5.43 -10.34 2.29
N GLU A 63 5.61 -9.70 3.44
CA GLU A 63 5.43 -8.26 3.58
C GLU A 63 6.38 -7.47 2.67
N ASN A 64 7.65 -7.87 2.59
CA ASN A 64 8.61 -7.27 1.66
C ASN A 64 8.21 -7.50 0.20
N LEU A 65 7.75 -8.70 -0.15
CA LEU A 65 7.28 -9.01 -1.51
C LEU A 65 6.10 -8.11 -1.91
N LEU A 66 5.10 -7.97 -1.03
CA LEU A 66 3.95 -7.09 -1.25
C LEU A 66 4.37 -5.63 -1.33
N ALA A 67 5.24 -5.19 -0.42
CA ALA A 67 5.79 -3.86 -0.43
C ALA A 67 6.48 -3.59 -1.76
N ASP A 68 7.39 -4.44 -2.23
CA ASP A 68 8.11 -4.28 -3.49
C ASP A 68 7.18 -4.21 -4.70
N ASN A 69 6.12 -5.02 -4.73
CA ASN A 69 5.19 -5.12 -5.87
C ASN A 69 4.06 -4.07 -5.87
N SER A 70 3.88 -3.33 -4.77
CA SER A 70 2.89 -2.25 -4.68
C SER A 70 3.36 -0.94 -5.32
N ASP A 71 2.41 -0.12 -5.77
CA ASP A 71 2.69 1.26 -6.21
C ASP A 71 2.93 2.19 -5.02
N VAL A 72 2.31 1.88 -3.87
CA VAL A 72 2.43 2.64 -2.64
C VAL A 72 2.30 1.72 -1.43
N VAL A 73 3.12 1.99 -0.41
CA VAL A 73 3.00 1.37 0.92
C VAL A 73 2.35 2.38 1.85
N CYS A 74 1.10 2.15 2.22
CA CYS A 74 0.32 3.02 3.09
C CYS A 74 0.27 2.44 4.50
N ILE A 75 0.95 3.07 5.45
CA ILE A 75 1.04 2.58 6.83
C ILE A 75 0.23 3.48 7.73
N ILE A 76 -0.87 2.96 8.27
CA ILE A 76 -1.60 3.63 9.35
C ILE A 76 -0.95 3.21 10.66
N CYS A 77 -0.13 4.10 11.24
CA CYS A 77 0.65 3.83 12.45
C CYS A 77 -0.25 3.91 13.70
N GLU A 78 -1.10 2.90 13.89
CA GLU A 78 -2.13 2.85 14.95
C GLU A 78 -1.98 1.65 15.91
N SER A 79 -1.01 0.77 15.66
CA SER A 79 -0.72 -0.43 16.45
C SER A 79 0.79 -0.69 16.59
N MET A 80 1.19 -1.56 17.51
CA MET A 80 2.59 -2.00 17.63
C MET A 80 3.11 -2.63 16.33
N GLY A 81 2.30 -3.48 15.69
CA GLY A 81 2.66 -4.10 14.40
C GLY A 81 2.95 -3.03 13.33
N SER A 82 2.06 -2.04 13.19
CA SER A 82 2.25 -0.96 12.21
C SER A 82 3.47 -0.07 12.47
N ALA A 83 3.90 0.06 13.73
CA ALA A 83 5.13 0.75 14.06
C ALA A 83 6.37 -0.09 13.70
N VAL A 84 6.30 -1.42 13.85
CA VAL A 84 7.35 -2.35 13.42
C VAL A 84 7.49 -2.35 11.90
N GLU A 85 6.38 -2.46 11.17
CA GLU A 85 6.35 -2.39 9.70
C GLU A 85 6.97 -1.08 9.18
N LEU A 86 6.60 0.07 9.77
CA LEU A 86 7.21 1.36 9.44
C LEU A 86 8.73 1.35 9.64
N GLY A 87 9.20 0.77 10.74
CA GLY A 87 10.63 0.65 11.04
C GLY A 87 11.36 -0.30 10.09
N ALA A 88 10.71 -1.38 9.65
CA ALA A 88 11.29 -2.35 8.74
C ALA A 88 11.39 -1.79 7.31
N PHE A 89 10.30 -1.25 6.76
CA PHE A 89 10.27 -0.80 5.37
C PHE A 89 11.11 0.46 5.11
N ILE A 90 11.25 1.35 6.10
CA ILE A 90 12.02 2.58 5.92
C ILE A 90 13.53 2.33 5.73
N GLN A 91 14.04 1.18 6.17
CA GLN A 91 15.45 0.83 5.97
C GLN A 91 15.76 0.40 4.53
N ASN A 92 14.74 0.08 3.75
CA ASN A 92 14.89 -0.25 2.35
C ASN A 92 14.78 1.02 1.50
N SER A 93 15.90 1.44 0.91
CA SER A 93 16.02 2.64 0.07
C SER A 93 15.06 2.68 -1.13
N LYS A 94 14.59 1.52 -1.63
CA LYS A 94 13.58 1.47 -2.69
C LYS A 94 12.18 1.71 -2.13
N LEU A 95 11.87 1.13 -0.96
CA LEU A 95 10.56 1.23 -0.34
C LEU A 95 10.31 2.62 0.25
N GLU A 96 11.30 3.25 0.87
CA GLU A 96 11.14 4.58 1.51
C GLU A 96 10.57 5.65 0.57
N GLN A 97 10.81 5.54 -0.73
CA GLN A 97 10.35 6.48 -1.76
C GLN A 97 8.84 6.38 -2.02
N LYS A 98 8.22 5.23 -1.70
CA LYS A 98 6.79 4.98 -1.91
C LYS A 98 5.99 4.81 -0.62
N ILE A 99 6.59 5.06 0.55
CA ILE A 99 5.87 5.04 1.83
C ILE A 99 5.01 6.30 1.99
N ILE A 100 3.75 6.09 2.37
CA ILE A 100 2.89 7.10 2.97
C ILE A 100 2.52 6.62 4.38
N VAL A 101 2.90 7.36 5.40
CA VAL A 101 2.58 7.06 6.80
C VAL A 101 1.51 8.00 7.32
N CYS A 102 0.49 7.44 7.96
CA CYS A 102 -0.59 8.17 8.62
C CYS A 102 -0.37 8.11 10.13
N ILE A 103 -0.19 9.27 10.76
CA ILE A 103 0.03 9.40 12.21
C ILE A 103 -1.20 10.04 12.84
N ASN A 104 -1.66 9.49 13.97
CA ASN A 104 -2.72 10.16 14.71
C ASN A 104 -2.22 11.53 15.20
N GLN A 105 -2.99 12.57 14.89
CA GLN A 105 -2.74 13.97 15.23
C GLN A 105 -2.40 14.17 16.72
N LYS A 106 -2.93 13.32 17.61
CA LYS A 106 -2.63 13.37 19.06
C LYS A 106 -1.15 13.08 19.37
N PHE A 107 -0.50 12.24 18.56
CA PHE A 107 0.92 11.87 18.72
C PHE A 107 1.86 12.75 17.89
N ALA A 108 1.34 13.66 17.07
CA ALA A 108 2.13 14.41 16.09
C ALA A 108 3.22 15.31 16.70
N ARG A 109 3.13 15.61 18.00
CA ARG A 109 4.08 16.44 18.74
C ARG A 109 4.88 15.66 19.78
N ASP A 110 4.70 14.34 19.85
CA ASP A 110 5.37 13.53 20.85
C ASP A 110 6.87 13.46 20.58
N LYS A 111 7.66 13.49 21.66
CA LYS A 111 9.09 13.18 21.63
C LYS A 111 9.30 11.66 21.62
N SER A 112 8.69 10.97 20.66
CA SER A 112 8.74 9.52 20.52
C SER A 112 9.73 9.11 19.42
N PHE A 113 10.22 7.87 19.50
CA PHE A 113 11.10 7.32 18.46
C PHE A 113 10.42 7.32 17.09
N ILE A 114 9.12 7.02 17.02
CA ILE A 114 8.32 7.07 15.78
C ILE A 114 8.41 8.46 15.15
N MET A 115 8.16 9.52 15.92
CA MET A 115 8.14 10.89 15.43
C MET A 115 9.54 11.45 15.11
N MET A 116 10.53 11.15 15.95
CA MET A 116 11.90 11.69 15.83
C MET A 116 12.79 10.89 14.89
N GLY A 117 12.49 9.61 14.67
CA GLY A 117 13.19 8.71 13.76
C GLY A 117 12.43 8.57 12.44
N PRO A 118 11.63 7.51 12.22
CA PRO A 118 11.06 7.20 10.91
C PRO A 118 10.26 8.32 10.27
N VAL A 119 9.37 8.98 11.03
CA VAL A 119 8.54 10.07 10.50
C VAL A 119 9.39 11.29 10.12
N LYS A 120 10.41 11.62 10.92
CA LYS A 120 11.35 12.70 10.61
C LYS A 120 12.16 12.38 9.35
N HIS A 121 12.60 11.13 9.18
CA HIS A 121 13.31 10.66 8.00
C HIS A 121 12.47 10.81 6.73
N LEU A 122 11.24 10.26 6.74
CA LEU A 122 10.31 10.38 5.61
C LEU A 122 10.00 11.83 5.23
N LYS A 123 9.88 12.74 6.20
CA LYS A 123 9.68 14.18 5.93
C LYS A 123 10.88 14.85 5.25
N LYS A 124 12.11 14.37 5.45
CA LYS A 124 13.30 14.88 4.76
C LYS A 124 13.28 14.51 3.27
N ILE A 125 12.81 13.31 2.95
CA ILE A 125 12.69 12.82 1.57
C ILE A 125 11.54 13.51 0.86
N ASN A 126 10.34 13.45 1.44
CA ASN A 126 9.13 14.00 0.86
C ASN A 126 8.17 14.43 1.97
N LYS A 127 7.94 15.74 2.14
CA LYS A 127 7.03 16.25 3.17
C LYS A 127 5.61 15.69 3.07
N THR A 128 5.18 15.27 1.88
CA THR A 128 3.84 14.72 1.64
C THR A 128 3.73 13.22 1.97
N SER A 129 4.81 12.54 2.36
CA SER A 129 4.78 11.14 2.78
C SER A 129 4.15 10.96 4.15
N VAL A 130 3.94 12.03 4.92
CA VAL A 130 3.35 11.98 6.26
C VAL A 130 2.01 12.69 6.27
N LEU A 131 0.95 11.95 6.59
CA LEU A 131 -0.39 12.48 6.79
C LEU A 131 -0.76 12.43 8.27
N LEU A 132 -1.52 13.42 8.73
CA LEU A 132 -2.05 13.45 10.09
C LEU A 132 -3.54 13.18 10.04
N TYR A 133 -4.04 12.36 10.96
CA TYR A 133 -5.47 12.04 11.02
C TYR A 133 -6.03 12.18 12.43
N LYS A 134 -7.35 12.27 12.54
CA LYS A 134 -8.07 12.17 13.82
C LYS A 134 -8.91 10.91 13.83
N GLU A 135 -8.95 10.21 14.96
CA GLU A 135 -9.69 8.94 15.12
C GLU A 135 -11.19 9.10 14.85
N ASP A 136 -11.75 10.27 15.17
CA ASP A 136 -13.17 10.61 14.98
C ASP A 136 -13.51 11.02 13.55
N LYS A 137 -12.52 11.15 12.64
CA LYS A 137 -12.73 11.63 11.26
C LYS A 137 -12.00 10.78 10.21
N PRO A 138 -12.25 9.46 10.15
CA PRO A 138 -11.62 8.57 9.17
C PRO A 138 -11.94 8.94 7.72
N GLU A 139 -13.09 9.54 7.44
CA GLU A 139 -13.51 9.93 6.09
C GLU A 139 -12.63 11.03 5.50
N LEU A 140 -12.13 11.94 6.36
CA LEU A 140 -11.20 12.99 5.93
C LEU A 140 -9.86 12.40 5.51
N LEU A 141 -9.33 11.45 6.30
CA LEU A 141 -8.12 10.72 5.95
C LEU A 141 -8.32 9.93 4.65
N GLY A 142 -9.43 9.22 4.53
CA GLY A 142 -9.78 8.46 3.32
C GLY A 142 -9.81 9.35 2.08
N ALA A 143 -10.50 10.49 2.14
CA ALA A 143 -10.57 11.44 1.03
C ALA A 143 -9.18 11.98 0.63
N GLU A 144 -8.33 12.28 1.61
CA GLU A 144 -6.96 12.73 1.36
C GLU A 144 -6.10 11.64 0.70
N LEU A 145 -6.15 10.40 1.21
CA LEU A 145 -5.47 9.25 0.65
C LEU A 145 -5.92 8.95 -0.78
N ILE A 146 -7.23 8.90 -1.03
CA ILE A 146 -7.81 8.69 -2.37
C ILE A 146 -7.25 9.72 -3.35
N LYS A 147 -7.34 11.01 -2.99
CA LYS A 147 -6.84 12.10 -3.84
C LYS A 147 -5.35 11.94 -4.13
N LYS A 148 -4.58 11.52 -3.12
CA LYS A 148 -3.13 11.32 -3.24
C LYS A 148 -2.78 10.15 -4.14
N PHE A 149 -3.44 9.01 -3.95
CA PHE A 149 -3.23 7.78 -4.74
C PHE A 149 -3.65 7.97 -6.19
N GLN A 150 -4.80 8.59 -6.45
CA GLN A 150 -5.20 8.93 -7.83
C GLN A 150 -4.21 9.86 -8.52
N ARG A 151 -3.60 10.80 -7.79
CA ARG A 151 -2.53 11.64 -8.33
C ARG A 151 -1.28 10.82 -8.67
N LEU A 152 -0.88 9.89 -7.80
CA LEU A 152 0.26 9.00 -8.04
C LEU A 152 0.00 8.07 -9.23
N GLN A 153 -1.20 7.49 -9.34
CA GLN A 153 -1.62 6.66 -10.46
C GLN A 153 -1.48 7.41 -11.79
N ARG A 154 -2.03 8.63 -11.90
CA ARG A 154 -1.91 9.45 -13.12
C ARG A 154 -0.46 9.80 -13.48
N LEU A 155 0.42 9.94 -12.48
CA LEU A 155 1.85 10.18 -12.73
C LEU A 155 2.54 8.91 -13.24
N ALA A 156 2.22 7.74 -12.66
CA ALA A 156 2.75 6.45 -13.10
C ALA A 156 2.29 6.11 -14.53
N GLU A 157 1.04 6.38 -14.89
CA GLU A 157 0.50 6.20 -16.24
C GLU A 157 1.21 7.07 -17.29
N LYS A 158 1.59 8.30 -16.91
CA LYS A 158 2.34 9.20 -17.80
C LYS A 158 3.81 8.80 -17.95
N GLY A 159 4.41 8.19 -16.93
CA GLY A 159 5.81 7.76 -16.93
C GLY A 159 6.05 6.43 -17.64
N ASN A 160 5.06 5.53 -17.68
CA ASN A 160 5.18 4.22 -18.31
C ASN A 160 4.78 4.25 -19.79
N THR A 161 5.76 4.41 -20.68
CA THR A 161 5.58 4.19 -22.13
C THR A 161 5.71 2.71 -22.52
N LEU A 162 6.24 1.86 -21.63
CA LEU A 162 6.35 0.41 -21.80
C LEU A 162 5.99 -0.27 -20.47
N GLN A 163 4.99 -1.14 -20.45
CA GLN A 163 4.73 -2.01 -19.29
C GLN A 163 5.87 -3.04 -19.21
N SER A 164 6.72 -2.95 -18.19
CA SER A 164 7.68 -4.02 -17.86
C SER A 164 6.95 -5.13 -17.12
N PHE A 165 7.08 -6.37 -17.60
CA PHE A 165 6.44 -7.57 -17.01
C PHE A 165 7.11 -8.07 -15.72
N ASP A 166 7.92 -7.23 -15.07
CA ASP A 166 8.76 -7.63 -13.94
C ASP A 166 8.03 -7.63 -12.59
N ASN A 167 6.77 -7.18 -12.56
CA ASN A 167 6.00 -7.04 -11.30
C ASN A 167 4.82 -8.03 -11.25
N ILE A 168 4.57 -8.65 -10.09
CA ILE A 168 3.47 -9.59 -9.81
C ILE A 168 2.12 -9.00 -10.23
N SER A 169 1.96 -7.69 -10.06
CA SER A 169 0.78 -6.95 -10.48
C SER A 169 0.47 -7.09 -11.98
N SER A 170 1.47 -7.31 -12.83
CA SER A 170 1.30 -7.63 -14.26
C SER A 170 0.76 -9.04 -14.48
N TYR A 171 1.21 -10.01 -13.67
CA TYR A 171 0.75 -11.40 -13.71
C TYR A 171 -0.69 -11.55 -13.23
N ILE A 172 -1.11 -10.77 -12.22
CA ILE A 172 -2.50 -10.76 -11.75
C ILE A 172 -3.48 -10.42 -12.89
N VAL A 173 -3.09 -9.54 -13.82
CA VAL A 173 -3.94 -9.22 -14.97
C VAL A 173 -3.85 -10.27 -16.07
N LEU A 174 -2.73 -10.99 -16.18
CA LEU A 174 -2.52 -12.03 -17.18
C LEU A 174 -3.25 -13.33 -16.82
N ILE A 175 -3.37 -13.67 -15.53
CA ILE A 175 -3.99 -14.93 -15.08
C ILE A 175 -5.44 -15.08 -15.58
N PRO A 176 -6.35 -14.10 -15.44
CA PRO A 176 -7.70 -14.20 -15.99
C PRO A 176 -7.72 -14.38 -17.51
N ILE A 177 -6.78 -13.77 -18.23
CA ILE A 177 -6.65 -13.88 -19.69
C ILE A 177 -6.24 -15.30 -20.07
N ILE A 178 -5.23 -15.86 -19.40
CA ILE A 178 -4.80 -17.25 -19.61
C ILE A 178 -5.95 -18.21 -19.28
N VAL A 179 -6.60 -18.04 -18.13
CA VAL A 179 -7.75 -18.88 -17.76
C VAL A 179 -8.86 -18.80 -18.81
N TYR A 180 -9.18 -17.61 -19.33
CA TYR A 180 -10.17 -17.43 -20.39
C TYR A 180 -9.84 -18.19 -21.68
N PHE A 181 -8.56 -18.24 -22.07
CA PHE A 181 -8.09 -18.90 -23.29
C PHE A 181 -7.82 -20.40 -23.16
N PHE A 182 -7.69 -20.94 -21.93
CA PHE A 182 -7.41 -22.36 -21.70
C PHE A 182 -8.57 -23.13 -21.06
N VAL A 183 -9.64 -22.44 -20.64
CA VAL A 183 -10.87 -23.04 -20.11
C VAL A 183 -12.04 -22.98 -21.12
N ASN A 184 -11.85 -22.30 -22.27
CA ASN A 184 -12.70 -22.39 -23.47
C ASN A 184 -11.90 -22.96 -24.63
#